data_AF-A0AAW8CWI6-F1
#
_entry.id   AF-A0AAW8CWI6-F1
#
_cell.length_a   1.000
_cell.length_b   1.000
_cell.length_c   1.000
_cell.angle_alpha   90.00
_cell.angle_beta   90.00
_cell.angle_gamma   90.00
#
_symmetry.space_group_name_H-M   'P 1'
#
loop_
_entity.id
_entity.type
_entity.pdbx_description
1 polymer ?
#
loop_
_entity_poly.entity_id
_entity_poly.type
_entity_poly.pdbx_seq_one_letter_code
_entity_poly.pdbx_strand_id
1 'polypeptide(L)'
;SFMHWLGQRSTVPLIQQLNAQADEWRAAEMARARKLLAKGESVDAVLEAMSRGLTQKMMHGAMAELHSGDAASREQTAQTISRLFLRKER
;
A
#
# COMPACT_ATOMS: atom_id res chain seq x y z
N SER A 1 -17.89 27.16 -4.70
CA SER A 1 -19.30 26.77 -4.47
C SER A 1 -19.37 25.66 -3.42
N PHE A 2 -20.38 25.67 -2.55
CA PHE A 2 -20.65 24.64 -1.53
C PHE A 2 -20.64 23.21 -2.10
N MET A 3 -21.09 23.02 -3.34
CA MET A 3 -21.08 21.72 -4.03
C MET A 3 -19.66 21.19 -4.32
N HIS A 4 -18.69 22.08 -4.53
CA HIS A 4 -17.28 21.70 -4.69
C HIS A 4 -16.68 21.26 -3.34
N TRP A 5 -17.06 21.90 -2.24
CA TRP A 5 -16.66 21.54 -0.88
C TRP A 5 -17.27 20.20 -0.43
N LEU A 6 -18.53 19.93 -0.79
CA LEU A 6 -19.20 18.65 -0.55
C LEU A 6 -18.59 17.51 -1.38
N GLY A 7 -18.27 17.78 -2.66
CA GLY A 7 -17.56 16.84 -3.54
C GLY A 7 -16.18 16.45 -3.02
N GLN A 8 -15.42 17.39 -2.43
CA GLN A 8 -14.11 17.12 -1.83
C GLN A 8 -14.17 16.19 -0.61
N ARG A 9 -15.30 16.15 0.12
CA ARG A 9 -15.47 15.24 1.27
C ARG A 9 -15.79 13.80 0.87
N SER A 10 -16.20 13.55 -0.37
CA SER A 10 -16.52 12.19 -0.84
C SER A 10 -15.30 11.24 -0.83
N THR A 11 -14.08 11.78 -0.89
CA THR A 11 -12.84 11.01 -0.86
C THR A 11 -12.31 10.74 0.55
N VAL A 12 -12.81 11.46 1.57
CA VAL A 12 -12.32 11.34 2.96
C VAL A 12 -12.47 9.92 3.51
N PRO A 13 -13.60 9.20 3.34
CA PRO A 13 -13.73 7.83 3.81
C PRO A 13 -12.69 6.88 3.19
N LEU A 14 -12.41 7.04 1.88
CA LEU A 14 -11.41 6.23 1.19
C LEU A 14 -10.00 6.51 1.72
N ILE A 15 -9.65 7.79 1.96
CA ILE A 15 -8.37 8.17 2.56
C ILE A 15 -8.22 7.56 3.96
N GLN A 16 -9.28 7.59 4.78
CA GLN A 16 -9.25 6.99 6.12
C GLN A 16 -9.04 5.47 6.05
N GLN A 17 -9.71 4.78 5.14
CA GLN A 17 -9.53 3.34 4.94
C GLN A 17 -8.11 3.00 4.47
N LEU A 18 -7.57 3.76 3.51
CA LEU A 18 -6.19 3.58 3.04
C LEU A 18 -5.17 3.76 4.17
N ASN A 19 -5.34 4.82 4.98
CA ASN A 19 -4.46 5.07 6.13
C ASN A 19 -4.57 3.96 7.17
N ALA A 20 -5.79 3.53 7.51
CA ALA A 20 -6.02 2.44 8.47
C ALA A 20 -5.34 1.14 7.99
N GLN A 21 -5.50 0.79 6.72
CA GLN A 21 -4.88 -0.40 6.14
C GLN A 21 -3.35 -0.33 6.18
N ALA A 22 -2.77 0.83 5.88
CA ALA A 22 -1.33 1.05 5.94
C ALA A 22 -0.80 0.92 7.37
N ASP A 23 -1.53 1.46 8.36
CA ASP A 23 -1.17 1.34 9.78
C ASP A 23 -1.25 -0.10 10.29
N GLU A 24 -2.25 -0.87 9.88
CA GLU A 24 -2.35 -2.30 10.19
C GLU A 24 -1.12 -3.07 9.68
N TRP A 25 -0.71 -2.81 8.44
CA TRP A 25 0.49 -3.43 7.87
C TRP A 25 1.75 -3.05 8.63
N ARG A 26 1.91 -1.77 8.94
CA ARG A 26 3.03 -1.25 9.73
C ARG A 26 3.08 -1.88 11.12
N ALA A 27 1.95 -1.97 11.82
CA ALA A 27 1.85 -2.57 13.14
C ALA A 27 2.24 -4.06 13.12
N ALA A 28 1.75 -4.80 12.12
CA ALA A 28 2.08 -6.22 11.94
C ALA A 28 3.58 -6.44 11.65
N GLU A 29 4.20 -5.64 10.78
CA GLU A 29 5.65 -5.74 10.52
C GLU A 29 6.47 -5.35 11.75
N MET A 30 6.06 -4.32 12.48
CA MET A 30 6.71 -3.92 13.73
C MET A 30 6.67 -5.03 14.79
N ALA A 31 5.54 -5.72 14.92
CA ALA A 31 5.40 -6.86 15.82
C ALA A 31 6.32 -8.02 15.41
N ARG A 32 6.42 -8.32 14.11
CA ARG A 32 7.38 -9.31 13.59
C ARG A 32 8.82 -8.91 13.87
N ALA A 33 9.19 -7.66 13.61
CA ALA A 33 10.55 -7.15 13.84
C ALA A 33 10.94 -7.27 15.31
N ARG A 34 10.06 -6.87 16.24
CA ARG A 34 10.29 -7.04 17.69
C ARG A 34 10.48 -8.51 18.08
N LYS A 35 9.71 -9.43 17.48
CA LYS A 35 9.86 -10.87 17.73
C LYS A 35 11.20 -11.41 17.24
N LEU A 36 11.70 -10.96 16.09
CA LEU A 36 13.01 -11.36 15.58
C LEU A 36 14.16 -10.81 16.44
N LEU A 37 14.08 -9.54 16.86
CA LEU A 37 15.04 -8.96 17.79
C LEU A 37 15.10 -9.73 19.11
N ALA A 38 13.94 -10.08 19.67
CA ALA A 38 13.86 -10.88 20.90
C ALA A 38 14.46 -12.30 20.76
N LYS A 39 14.56 -12.81 19.53
CA LYS A 39 15.22 -14.09 19.21
C LYS A 39 16.73 -13.96 19.02
N GLY A 40 17.28 -12.74 19.02
CA GLY A 40 18.71 -12.47 18.83
C GLY A 40 19.13 -12.32 17.37
N GLU A 41 18.18 -12.12 16.45
CA GLU A 41 18.52 -11.80 15.05
C GLU A 41 19.27 -10.48 14.95
N SER A 42 20.18 -10.36 13.97
CA SER A 42 20.91 -9.12 13.74
C SER A 42 19.96 -7.99 13.30
N VAL A 43 20.30 -6.75 13.69
CA VAL A 43 19.49 -5.58 13.34
C VAL A 43 19.32 -5.46 11.83
N ASP A 44 20.39 -5.68 11.06
CA ASP A 44 20.36 -5.62 9.59
C ASP A 44 19.37 -6.64 9.01
N ALA A 45 19.37 -7.88 9.49
CA ALA A 45 18.45 -8.92 9.04
C ALA A 45 16.99 -8.56 9.36
N VAL A 46 16.74 -7.99 10.54
CA VAL A 46 15.40 -7.56 10.95
C VAL A 46 14.89 -6.40 10.09
N LEU A 47 15.73 -5.39 9.84
CA LEU A 47 15.37 -4.25 9.01
C LEU A 47 15.09 -4.67 7.56
N GLU A 48 15.90 -5.56 7.00
CA GLU A 48 15.69 -6.11 5.66
C GLU A 48 14.37 -6.88 5.58
N ALA A 49 14.10 -7.76 6.56
CA ALA A 49 12.86 -8.52 6.61
C ALA A 49 11.63 -7.60 6.74
N MET A 50 11.70 -6.57 7.58
CA MET A 50 10.63 -5.59 7.79
C MET A 50 10.38 -4.77 6.51
N SER A 51 11.45 -4.28 5.88
CA SER A 51 11.40 -3.49 4.63
C SER A 51 10.74 -4.29 3.49
N ARG A 52 11.20 -5.54 3.29
CA ARG A 52 10.62 -6.44 2.29
C ARG A 52 9.17 -6.77 2.61
N GLY A 53 8.85 -7.09 3.85
CA GLY A 53 7.50 -7.44 4.30
C GLY A 53 6.50 -6.31 4.04
N LEU A 54 6.87 -5.07 4.36
CA LEU A 54 6.03 -3.90 4.13
C LEU A 54 5.84 -3.63 2.63
N THR A 55 6.93 -3.66 1.85
CA THR A 55 6.87 -3.44 0.40
C THR A 55 5.96 -4.46 -0.28
N GLN A 56 6.08 -5.74 0.07
CA GLN A 56 5.22 -6.79 -0.48
C GLN A 56 3.74 -6.58 -0.16
N LYS A 57 3.41 -6.22 1.09
CA LYS A 57 2.02 -5.92 1.46
C LYS A 57 1.43 -4.75 0.66
N MET A 58 2.21 -3.68 0.50
CA MET A 58 1.78 -2.51 -0.26
C MET A 58 1.62 -2.81 -1.76
N MET A 59 2.51 -3.62 -2.35
CA MET A 59 2.48 -3.95 -3.78
C MET A 59 1.49 -5.06 -4.14
N HIS A 60 1.15 -5.94 -3.20
CA HIS A 60 0.31 -7.10 -3.46
C HIS A 60 -1.05 -6.71 -4.06
N GLY A 61 -1.72 -5.70 -3.50
CA GLY A 61 -3.00 -5.22 -4.02
C GLY A 61 -2.91 -4.72 -5.45
N ALA A 62 -1.91 -3.88 -5.76
CA ALA A 62 -1.70 -3.39 -7.13
C ALA A 62 -1.42 -4.53 -8.12
N MET A 63 -0.57 -5.49 -7.73
CA MET A 63 -0.26 -6.64 -8.59
C MET A 63 -1.48 -7.56 -8.78
N ALA A 64 -2.27 -7.81 -7.73
CA ALA A 64 -3.46 -8.65 -7.83
C ALA A 64 -4.48 -8.08 -8.82
N GLU A 65 -4.73 -6.76 -8.76
CA GLU A 65 -5.67 -6.07 -9.65
C GLU A 65 -5.25 -6.16 -11.13
N LEU A 66 -3.95 -6.12 -11.45
CA LEU A 66 -3.44 -6.28 -12.82
C LEU A 66 -3.77 -7.65 -13.44
N HIS A 67 -3.92 -8.68 -12.61
CA HIS A 67 -4.21 -10.04 -13.05
C HIS A 67 -5.73 -10.33 -13.07
N SER A 68 -6.56 -9.38 -12.64
CA SER A 68 -8.00 -9.53 -12.56
C SER A 68 -8.72 -8.90 -13.77
N GLY A 69 -9.85 -9.50 -14.19
CA GLY A 69 -10.73 -8.95 -15.23
C GLY A 69 -10.41 -9.32 -16.67
N ASP A 70 -11.24 -8.81 -17.60
CA ASP A 70 -11.07 -8.99 -19.04
C ASP A 70 -9.94 -8.12 -19.63
N ALA A 71 -9.68 -8.23 -20.93
CA ALA A 71 -8.58 -7.51 -21.57
C ALA A 71 -8.73 -5.98 -21.48
N ALA A 72 -9.95 -5.44 -21.55
CA ALA A 72 -10.20 -4.00 -21.49
C ALA A 72 -10.05 -3.46 -20.05
N SER A 73 -10.56 -4.19 -19.06
CA SER A 73 -10.40 -3.87 -17.64
C SER A 73 -8.93 -3.88 -17.22
N ARG A 74 -8.14 -4.86 -17.70
CA ARG A 74 -6.70 -4.93 -17.39
C ARG A 74 -5.92 -3.74 -17.91
N GLU A 75 -6.22 -3.26 -19.12
CA GLU A 75 -5.60 -2.06 -19.70
C GLU A 75 -5.89 -0.82 -18.84
N GLN A 76 -7.14 -0.62 -18.43
CA GLN A 76 -7.52 0.51 -17.58
C GLN A 76 -6.86 0.45 -16.20
N THR A 77 -6.78 -0.75 -15.61
CA THR A 77 -6.09 -1.00 -14.34
C THR A 77 -4.59 -0.71 -14.47
N ALA A 78 -3.94 -1.16 -15.56
CA ALA A 78 -2.53 -0.90 -15.83
C ALA A 78 -2.21 0.59 -15.96
N GLN A 79 -3.05 1.35 -16.66
CA GLN A 79 -2.91 2.81 -16.77
C GLN A 79 -3.08 3.52 -15.42
N THR A 80 -3.99 3.04 -14.58
CA THR A 80 -4.22 3.60 -13.25
C THR A 80 -3.05 3.33 -12.31
N ILE A 81 -2.57 2.08 -12.25
CA ILE A 81 -1.41 1.69 -11.45
C ILE A 81 -0.15 2.42 -11.90
N SER A 82 0.05 2.59 -13.20
CA SER A 82 1.17 3.37 -13.74
C SER A 82 1.14 4.82 -13.23
N ARG A 83 -0.05 5.44 -13.14
CA ARG A 83 -0.21 6.80 -12.60
C ARG A 83 0.03 6.87 -11.09
N LEU A 84 -0.28 5.82 -10.34
CA LEU A 84 -0.13 5.77 -8.89
C LEU A 84 1.30 5.45 -8.44
N PHE A 85 1.99 4.52 -9.12
CA PHE A 85 3.29 3.98 -8.66
C PHE A 85 4.48 4.35 -9.56
N LEU A 86 4.26 4.69 -10.84
CA LEU A 86 5.33 4.95 -11.81
C LEU A 86 5.37 6.41 -12.27
N ARG A 87 4.52 7.27 -11.70
CA ARG A 87 4.58 8.71 -11.95
C ARG A 87 5.92 9.22 -11.40
N LYS A 88 6.84 9.55 -12.29
CA LYS A 88 8.05 10.32 -11.92
C LYS A 88 7.58 11.61 -11.24
N GLU A 89 8.07 11.84 -10.02
CA GLU A 89 7.96 13.16 -9.39
C GLU A 89 8.55 14.19 -10.35
N ARG A 90 7.83 15.30 -10.54
CA ARG A 90 8.32 16.46 -11.30
C ARG A 90 9.05 17.38 -10.36
#